data_AF-T1BZ82-F1
#
_entry.id   AF-T1BZ82-F1
#
_cell.length_a   1.000
_cell.length_b   1.000
_cell.length_c   1.000
_cell.angle_alpha   90.00
_cell.angle_beta   90.00
_cell.angle_gamma   90.00
#
_symmetry.space_group_name_H-M   'P 1'
#
loop_
_entity.id
_entity.type
_entity.pdbx_description
1 polymer ?
#
loop_
_entity_poly.entity_id
_entity_poly.type
_entity_poly.pdbx_seq_one_letter_code
_entity_poly.pdbx_strand_id
1 'polypeptide(L)'
;MVDTAQGLREVRSGWQELEHAGAQLNPFLTWEWQWSWWETFGAGHEPRYLLVRAGESLIGLVPLCISSQDPDRLLFGSGLQLSDQLGFMHLPGREREVADATLDWARASGGEAAVLDLHFLPQDSAPLLALREAAEARSLTTQERPEEVSPGLAL
;
A
#
# COMPACT_ATOMS: atom_id res chain seq x y z
N MET A 1 -9.23 -6.79 7.20
CA MET A 1 -9.00 -6.68 5.75
C MET A 1 -10.34 -6.35 5.09
N VAL A 2 -10.33 -5.51 4.07
CA VAL A 2 -11.48 -5.19 3.22
C VAL A 2 -11.11 -5.49 1.78
N ASP A 3 -11.88 -6.32 1.11
CA ASP A 3 -11.62 -6.82 -0.25
C ASP A 3 -12.86 -6.75 -1.17
N THR A 4 -13.95 -6.17 -0.67
CA THR A 4 -15.19 -5.97 -1.43
C THR A 4 -15.52 -4.48 -1.55
N ALA A 5 -16.25 -4.13 -2.60
CA ALA A 5 -16.75 -2.77 -2.80
C ALA A 5 -17.66 -2.31 -1.64
N GLN A 6 -18.45 -3.22 -1.06
CA GLN A 6 -19.27 -2.91 0.11
C GLN A 6 -18.41 -2.63 1.34
N GLY A 7 -17.42 -3.49 1.64
CA GLY A 7 -16.51 -3.27 2.77
C GLY A 7 -15.74 -1.95 2.65
N LEU A 8 -15.38 -1.53 1.43
CA LEU A 8 -14.71 -0.26 1.19
C LEU A 8 -15.61 0.95 1.52
N ARG A 9 -16.92 0.83 1.31
CA ARG A 9 -17.89 1.87 1.70
C ARG A 9 -18.07 1.94 3.20
N GLU A 10 -18.08 0.79 3.88
CA GLU A 10 -18.29 0.70 5.33
C GLU A 10 -17.13 1.34 6.13
N VAL A 11 -15.92 1.33 5.59
CA VAL A 11 -14.74 1.92 6.25
C VAL A 11 -14.48 3.38 5.90
N ARG A 12 -15.35 4.02 5.10
CA ARG A 12 -15.17 5.39 4.62
C ARG A 12 -14.96 6.40 5.75
N SER A 13 -15.73 6.34 6.83
CA SER A 13 -15.62 7.30 7.93
C SER A 13 -14.26 7.22 8.62
N GLY A 14 -13.83 6.01 9.00
CA GLY A 14 -12.52 5.81 9.62
C GLY A 14 -11.37 6.15 8.69
N TRP A 15 -11.52 5.90 7.38
CA TRP A 15 -10.57 6.33 6.37
C TRP A 15 -10.42 7.86 6.36
N GLN A 16 -11.53 8.60 6.27
CA GLN A 16 -11.52 10.05 6.26
C GLN A 16 -10.96 10.62 7.57
N GLU A 17 -11.25 10.02 8.73
CA GLU A 17 -10.62 10.41 9.99
C GLU A 17 -9.09 10.27 9.94
N LEU A 18 -8.60 9.16 9.38
CA LEU A 18 -7.16 8.93 9.19
C LEU A 18 -6.54 9.92 8.18
N GLU A 19 -7.25 10.28 7.11
CA GLU A 19 -6.82 11.32 6.15
C GLU A 19 -6.63 12.67 6.83
N HIS A 20 -7.59 13.07 7.67
CA HIS A 20 -7.53 14.36 8.37
C HIS A 20 -6.45 14.38 9.45
N ALA A 21 -6.14 13.24 10.05
CA ALA A 21 -5.15 13.11 11.12
C ALA A 21 -3.73 12.81 10.61
N GLY A 22 -3.59 12.29 9.39
CA GLY A 22 -2.32 11.95 8.75
C GLY A 22 -1.52 13.19 8.32
N ALA A 23 -0.19 13.10 8.40
CA ALA A 23 0.70 14.20 8.03
C ALA A 23 0.87 14.41 6.51
N GLN A 24 0.38 13.48 5.68
CA GLN A 24 0.63 13.44 4.24
C GLN A 24 -0.71 13.44 3.49
N LEU A 25 -1.11 14.59 2.96
CA LEU A 25 -2.22 14.71 2.01
C LEU A 25 -1.77 14.15 0.66
N ASN A 26 -1.80 12.83 0.55
CA ASN A 26 -1.61 12.16 -0.72
C ASN A 26 -2.97 11.95 -1.40
N PRO A 27 -3.28 12.66 -2.50
CA PRO A 27 -4.57 12.53 -3.17
C PRO A 27 -4.83 11.10 -3.66
N PHE A 28 -3.78 10.34 -3.98
CA PHE A 28 -3.89 8.95 -4.43
C PHE A 28 -4.26 7.97 -3.32
N LEU A 29 -4.11 8.36 -2.06
CA LEU A 29 -4.54 7.58 -0.90
C LEU A 29 -5.91 8.02 -0.37
N THR A 30 -6.57 8.98 -1.02
CA THR A 30 -7.91 9.39 -0.59
C THR A 30 -8.94 8.32 -0.89
N TRP A 31 -9.98 8.23 -0.06
CA TRP A 31 -11.10 7.32 -0.30
C TRP A 31 -11.75 7.59 -1.65
N GLU A 32 -11.96 8.88 -1.99
CA GLU A 32 -12.54 9.31 -3.26
C GLU A 32 -11.72 8.82 -4.46
N TRP A 33 -10.40 9.00 -4.42
CA TRP A 33 -9.52 8.51 -5.49
C TRP A 33 -9.56 6.99 -5.60
N GLN A 34 -9.36 6.29 -4.48
CA GLN A 34 -9.30 4.84 -4.45
C GLN A 34 -10.62 4.24 -4.96
N TRP A 35 -11.76 4.72 -4.47
CA TRP A 35 -13.08 4.27 -4.92
C TRP A 35 -13.27 4.48 -6.43
N SER A 36 -13.05 5.69 -6.93
CA SER A 36 -13.24 6.01 -8.35
C SER A 36 -12.29 5.25 -9.27
N TRP A 37 -11.05 5.03 -8.82
CA TRP A 37 -10.08 4.26 -9.57
C TRP A 37 -10.54 2.81 -9.73
N TRP A 38 -10.97 2.14 -8.64
CA TRP A 38 -11.42 0.75 -8.71
C TRP A 38 -12.65 0.56 -9.58
N GLU A 39 -13.58 1.52 -9.53
CA GLU A 39 -14.78 1.51 -10.37
C GLU A 39 -14.44 1.60 -11.87
N THR A 40 -13.35 2.30 -12.22
CA THR A 40 -13.00 2.61 -13.62
C THR A 40 -11.94 1.66 -14.21
N PHE A 41 -10.92 1.31 -13.42
CA PHE A 41 -9.70 0.64 -13.87
C PHE A 41 -9.41 -0.69 -13.16
N GLY A 42 -10.25 -1.09 -12.21
CA GLY A 42 -10.03 -2.29 -11.38
C GLY A 42 -10.09 -3.63 -12.09
N ALA A 43 -10.50 -3.67 -13.36
CA ALA A 43 -10.62 -4.92 -14.11
C ALA A 43 -9.28 -5.68 -14.15
N GLY A 44 -9.32 -6.98 -13.85
CA GLY A 44 -8.14 -7.85 -13.80
C GLY A 44 -7.29 -7.74 -12.53
N HIS A 45 -7.71 -6.92 -11.56
CA HIS A 45 -7.08 -6.75 -10.26
C HIS A 45 -8.09 -6.95 -9.14
N GLU A 46 -7.62 -7.44 -7.99
CA GLU A 46 -8.43 -7.61 -6.80
C GLU A 46 -7.94 -6.69 -5.68
N PRO A 47 -8.76 -5.75 -5.19
CA PRO A 47 -8.35 -4.86 -4.11
C PRO A 47 -8.20 -5.63 -2.79
N ARG A 48 -7.22 -5.20 -2.00
CA ARG A 48 -6.95 -5.67 -0.63
C ARG A 48 -6.60 -4.46 0.22
N TYR A 49 -7.53 -4.04 1.09
CA TYR A 49 -7.30 -2.96 2.03
C TYR A 49 -7.02 -3.53 3.41
N LEU A 50 -5.80 -3.36 3.89
CA LEU A 50 -5.46 -3.67 5.27
C LEU A 50 -5.72 -2.45 6.15
N LEU A 51 -6.56 -2.63 7.16
CA LEU A 51 -6.86 -1.63 8.18
C LEU A 51 -6.04 -2.00 9.41
N VAL A 52 -5.09 -1.15 9.78
CA VAL A 52 -4.22 -1.36 10.93
C VAL A 52 -4.77 -0.57 12.10
N ARG A 53 -5.05 -1.27 13.20
CA ARG A 53 -5.66 -0.67 14.40
C ARG A 53 -4.80 -0.87 15.63
N ALA A 54 -4.82 0.12 16.51
CA ALA A 54 -4.36 0.01 17.89
C ALA A 54 -5.56 0.10 18.82
N GLY A 55 -6.01 -1.07 19.29
CA GLY A 55 -7.34 -1.19 19.92
C GLY A 55 -8.43 -0.82 18.91
N GLU A 56 -9.30 0.12 19.27
CA GLU A 56 -10.38 0.59 18.39
C GLU A 56 -9.92 1.64 17.37
N SER A 57 -8.79 2.31 17.62
CA SER A 57 -8.31 3.40 16.77
C SER A 57 -7.69 2.89 15.48
N LEU A 58 -8.14 3.40 14.33
CA LEU A 58 -7.49 3.16 13.04
C LEU A 58 -6.22 4.01 12.98
N ILE A 59 -5.06 3.34 12.93
CA ILE A 59 -3.75 3.99 12.94
C ILE A 59 -3.07 3.96 11.57
N GLY A 60 -3.57 3.13 10.66
CA GLY A 60 -3.04 3.03 9.32
C GLY A 60 -3.97 2.30 8.36
N LEU A 61 -3.77 2.58 7.09
CA LEU A 61 -4.50 1.98 6.01
C LEU A 61 -3.57 1.70 4.84
N VAL A 62 -3.56 0.46 4.39
CA VAL A 62 -2.63 -0.03 3.38
C VAL A 62 -3.44 -0.51 2.19
N PRO A 63 -3.52 0.30 1.12
CA PRO A 63 -4.16 -0.10 -0.11
C PRO A 63 -3.22 -1.03 -0.88
N LEU A 64 -3.65 -2.25 -1.10
CA LEU A 64 -2.96 -3.24 -1.91
C LEU A 64 -3.88 -3.77 -3.00
N CYS A 65 -3.30 -4.44 -3.99
CA CYS A 65 -4.03 -5.27 -4.91
C CYS A 65 -3.24 -6.50 -5.33
N ILE A 66 -3.98 -7.47 -5.87
CA ILE A 66 -3.43 -8.67 -6.50
C ILE A 66 -3.81 -8.63 -7.98
N SER A 67 -2.84 -8.86 -8.87
CA SER A 67 -3.13 -9.01 -10.28
C SER A 67 -3.57 -10.44 -10.58
N SER A 68 -4.63 -10.60 -11.38
CA SER A 68 -5.04 -11.91 -11.90
C SER A 68 -3.95 -12.61 -12.73
N GLN A 69 -2.94 -11.89 -13.22
CA GLN A 69 -1.82 -12.44 -13.99
C GLN A 69 -0.64 -12.89 -13.12
N ASP A 70 -0.50 -12.35 -11.91
CA ASP A 70 0.58 -12.67 -10.96
C ASP A 70 0.00 -12.70 -9.52
N PRO A 71 -0.68 -13.79 -9.13
CA PRO A 71 -1.42 -13.86 -7.87
C PRO A 71 -0.52 -13.90 -6.62
N ASP A 72 0.78 -14.19 -6.78
CA ASP A 72 1.75 -14.26 -5.70
C ASP A 72 2.37 -12.87 -5.39
N ARG A 73 2.04 -11.85 -6.19
CA ARG A 73 2.56 -10.48 -6.05
C ARG A 73 1.48 -9.53 -5.52
N LEU A 74 1.80 -8.91 -4.38
CA LEU A 74 1.03 -7.84 -3.78
C LEU A 74 1.60 -6.50 -4.23
N LEU A 75 0.76 -5.67 -4.85
CA LEU A 75 1.13 -4.34 -5.33
C LEU A 75 0.51 -3.27 -4.45
N PHE A 76 1.23 -2.18 -4.19
CA PHE A 76 0.65 -1.01 -3.53
C PHE A 76 -0.32 -0.26 -4.44
N GLY A 77 -1.41 0.23 -3.82
CA GLY A 77 -2.46 0.99 -4.46
C GLY A 77 -3.20 0.18 -5.51
N SER A 78 -3.12 0.64 -6.75
CA SER A 78 -3.99 0.20 -7.83
C SER A 78 -3.31 -0.63 -8.92
N GLY A 79 -2.01 -0.89 -8.81
CA GLY A 79 -1.29 -1.83 -9.68
C GLY A 79 -1.00 -1.33 -11.11
N LEU A 80 -1.35 -0.09 -11.46
CA LEU A 80 -0.95 0.56 -12.72
C LEU A 80 0.01 1.74 -12.45
N GLN A 81 1.04 1.89 -13.30
CA GLN A 81 2.00 3.02 -13.32
C GLN A 81 1.37 4.40 -13.63
N LEU A 82 0.06 4.56 -13.48
CA LEU A 82 -0.64 5.82 -13.75
C LEU A 82 -0.69 6.73 -12.52
N SER A 83 -0.31 6.23 -11.34
CA SER A 83 -0.29 6.99 -10.10
C SER A 83 1.11 6.90 -9.49
N ASP A 84 1.85 8.00 -9.54
CA ASP A 84 3.12 8.11 -8.83
C ASP A 84 2.84 8.39 -7.35
N GLN A 85 3.73 7.90 -6.48
CA GLN A 85 3.67 8.10 -5.03
C GLN A 85 2.56 7.31 -4.31
N LEU A 86 2.59 5.99 -4.40
CA LEU A 86 1.74 5.11 -3.60
C LEU A 86 2.46 4.66 -2.31
N GLY A 87 1.75 3.97 -1.43
CA GLY A 87 2.25 3.58 -0.11
C GLY A 87 1.08 3.26 0.81
N PHE A 88 1.25 3.50 2.11
CA PHE A 88 0.16 3.40 3.08
C PHE A 88 -0.03 4.70 3.85
N MET A 89 -1.26 4.92 4.28
CA MET A 89 -1.61 6.00 5.20
C MET A 89 -1.31 5.54 6.62
N HIS A 90 -0.82 6.45 7.45
CA HIS A 90 -0.51 6.19 8.85
C HIS A 90 -0.68 7.46 9.67
N LEU A 91 -0.97 7.30 10.95
CA LEU A 91 -0.82 8.38 11.91
C LEU A 91 0.67 8.72 12.12
N PRO A 92 1.01 9.98 12.43
CA PRO A 92 2.39 10.35 12.73
C PRO A 92 2.97 9.52 13.87
N GLY A 93 4.17 8.96 13.67
CA GLY A 93 4.86 8.14 14.66
C GLY A 93 4.38 6.69 14.75
N ARG A 94 3.45 6.28 13.87
CA ARG A 94 2.90 4.90 13.79
C ARG A 94 3.34 4.17 12.53
N GLU A 95 4.26 4.72 11.76
CA GLU A 95 4.76 4.19 10.48
C GLU A 95 5.21 2.73 10.62
N ARG A 96 5.99 2.46 11.66
CA ARG A 96 6.57 1.14 11.90
C ARG A 96 5.52 0.09 12.24
N GLU A 97 4.51 0.43 13.04
CA GLU A 97 3.42 -0.48 13.38
C GLU A 97 2.59 -0.86 12.14
N VAL A 98 2.38 0.09 11.24
CA VAL A 98 1.67 -0.14 9.98
C VAL A 98 2.51 -1.01 9.04
N ALA A 99 3.81 -0.75 8.92
CA ALA A 99 4.74 -1.57 8.15
C ALA A 99 4.84 -3.01 8.66
N ASP A 100 4.99 -3.17 9.98
CA ASP A 100 5.03 -4.47 10.65
C ASP A 100 3.75 -5.28 10.35
N ALA A 101 2.57 -4.68 10.58
CA ALA A 101 1.30 -5.32 10.29
C ALA A 101 1.13 -5.68 8.81
N THR A 102 1.66 -4.85 7.90
CA THR A 102 1.64 -5.10 6.45
C THR A 102 2.43 -6.35 6.10
N LEU A 103 3.67 -6.45 6.58
CA LEU A 103 4.55 -7.60 6.30
C LEU A 103 4.03 -8.89 6.94
N ASP A 104 3.53 -8.81 8.18
CA ASP A 104 2.97 -9.96 8.88
C ASP A 104 1.72 -10.48 8.15
N TRP A 105 0.85 -9.57 7.70
CA TRP A 105 -0.32 -9.94 6.89
C TRP A 105 0.07 -10.51 5.53
N ALA A 106 1.01 -9.90 4.81
CA ALA A 106 1.45 -10.36 3.50
C ALA A 106 2.02 -11.79 3.58
N ARG A 107 2.84 -12.07 4.58
CA ARG A 107 3.42 -13.40 4.83
C ARG A 107 2.35 -14.43 5.20
N ALA A 108 1.37 -14.05 6.03
CA ALA A 108 0.27 -14.93 6.39
C ALA A 108 -0.67 -15.22 5.21
N SER A 109 -0.85 -14.27 4.29
CA SER A 109 -1.84 -14.36 3.22
C SER A 109 -1.30 -15.01 1.94
N GLY A 110 -0.03 -14.79 1.58
CA GLY A 110 0.58 -15.33 0.35
C GLY A 110 1.58 -16.47 0.56
N GLY A 111 1.83 -16.89 1.81
CA GLY A 111 2.79 -17.95 2.11
C GLY A 111 4.24 -17.56 1.80
N GLU A 112 5.12 -18.55 1.59
CA GLU A 112 6.56 -18.32 1.40
C GLU A 112 6.93 -17.65 0.07
N ALA A 113 6.04 -17.69 -0.92
CA ALA A 113 6.24 -17.10 -2.24
C ALA A 113 5.77 -15.64 -2.37
N ALA A 114 5.10 -15.11 -1.33
CA ALA A 114 4.50 -13.78 -1.37
C ALA A 114 5.56 -12.69 -1.61
N VAL A 115 5.37 -11.92 -2.67
CA VAL A 115 6.21 -10.75 -2.97
C VAL A 115 5.41 -9.49 -2.72
N LEU A 116 5.85 -8.66 -1.76
CA LEU A 116 5.35 -7.30 -1.62
C LEU A 116 6.18 -6.38 -2.53
N ASP A 117 5.56 -5.90 -3.59
CA ASP A 117 6.20 -5.04 -4.57
C ASP A 117 6.18 -3.58 -4.12
N LEU A 118 7.36 -3.00 -3.91
CA LEU A 118 7.54 -1.64 -3.39
C LEU A 118 7.74 -0.59 -4.49
N HIS A 119 7.64 -0.96 -5.77
CA HIS A 119 7.90 -0.11 -6.94
C HIS A 119 7.23 1.26 -6.84
N PHE A 120 5.99 1.32 -6.36
CA PHE A 120 5.21 2.55 -6.37
C PHE A 120 5.49 3.48 -5.19
N LEU A 121 6.36 3.11 -4.25
CA LEU A 121 6.65 3.95 -3.09
C LEU A 121 7.69 5.03 -3.43
N PRO A 122 7.46 6.32 -3.09
CA PRO A 122 8.48 7.34 -3.29
C PRO A 122 9.76 6.97 -2.54
N GLN A 123 10.90 7.25 -3.20
CA GLN A 123 12.19 7.21 -2.53
C GLN A 123 12.17 8.14 -1.30
N ASP A 124 12.71 7.65 -0.20
CA ASP A 124 12.75 8.32 1.11
C ASP A 124 11.38 8.60 1.76
N SER A 125 10.29 8.02 1.26
CA SER A 125 8.99 8.12 1.94
C SER A 125 8.99 7.36 3.27
N ALA A 126 8.26 7.90 4.26
CA ALA A 126 8.13 7.27 5.57
C ALA A 126 7.59 5.82 5.50
N PRO A 127 6.61 5.48 4.63
CA PRO A 127 6.22 4.10 4.39
C PRO A 127 7.35 3.18 3.90
N LEU A 128 8.16 3.65 2.94
CA LEU A 128 9.24 2.83 2.37
C LEU A 128 10.33 2.55 3.41
N LEU A 129 10.75 3.58 4.14
CA LEU A 129 11.73 3.46 5.21
C LEU A 129 11.24 2.49 6.29
N ALA A 130 10.00 2.65 6.76
CA ALA A 130 9.43 1.77 7.76
C ALA A 130 9.32 0.31 7.29
N LEU A 131 8.97 0.06 6.02
CA LEU A 131 8.93 -1.29 5.44
C LEU A 131 10.33 -1.92 5.35
N ARG A 132 11.35 -1.15 4.96
CA ARG A 132 12.73 -1.63 4.90
C ARG A 132 13.22 -2.03 6.28
N GLU A 133 13.07 -1.18 7.28
CA GLU A 133 13.47 -1.51 8.65
C GLU A 133 12.66 -2.69 9.23
N ALA A 134 11.38 -2.82 8.86
CA ALA A 134 10.50 -3.93 9.25
C ALA A 134 10.91 -5.25 8.61
N ALA A 135 11.35 -5.21 7.36
CA ALA A 135 11.86 -6.36 6.62
C ALA A 135 13.21 -6.83 7.17
N GLU A 136 14.13 -5.90 7.45
CA GLU A 136 15.44 -6.16 8.05
C GLU A 136 15.31 -6.85 9.41
N ALA A 137 14.45 -6.33 10.29
CA ALA A 137 14.21 -6.92 11.62
C ALA A 137 13.66 -8.35 11.56
N ARG A 138 13.01 -8.72 10.44
CA ARG A 138 12.46 -10.06 10.18
C ARG A 138 13.37 -10.94 9.31
N SER A 139 14.56 -10.45 8.95
CA SER A 139 15.48 -11.11 8.01
C SER A 139 14.80 -11.53 6.70
N LEU A 140 13.89 -10.70 6.20
CA LEU A 140 13.24 -10.93 4.91
C LEU A 140 14.23 -10.65 3.77
N THR A 141 14.11 -11.42 2.69
CA THR A 141 14.92 -11.19 1.49
C THR A 141 14.38 -9.97 0.75
N THR A 142 15.25 -9.00 0.47
CA THR A 142 14.95 -7.85 -0.38
C THR A 142 15.64 -8.01 -1.73
N GLN A 143 14.95 -7.66 -2.82
CA GLN A 143 15.53 -7.63 -4.16
C GLN A 143 15.29 -6.26 -4.75
N GLU A 144 16.36 -5.58 -5.15
CA GLU A 144 16.27 -4.33 -5.89
C GLU A 144 16.44 -4.63 -7.37
N ARG A 145 15.52 -4.11 -8.19
CA ARG A 145 15.61 -4.19 -9.65
C ARG A 145 15.78 -2.77 -10.18
N PRO A 146 16.81 -2.49 -10.99
CA PRO A 146 16.94 -1.18 -11.61
C PRO A 146 15.75 -0.92 -12.53
N GLU A 147 15.08 0.21 -12.33
CA GLU A 147 14.00 0.66 -13.18
C GLU A 147 14.53 1.17 -14.53
N GLU A 148 13.71 1.00 -15.58
CA GLU A 148 13.93 1.67 -16.86
C GLU A 148 13.81 3.19 -16.66
N VAL A 149 14.96 3.86 -16.57
CA VAL A 149 15.02 5.31 -16.63
C VAL A 149 14.57 5.78 -18.01
N SER A 150 13.74 6.82 -18.06
CA SER A 150 13.41 7.47 -19.33
C SER A 150 14.71 7.96 -19.99
N PRO A 151 14.99 7.62 -21.26
CA PRO A 151 16.21 8.04 -21.92
C PRO A 151 16.24 9.57 -22.04
N GLY A 152 17.26 10.19 -21.46
CA GLY A 152 17.52 11.63 -21.55
C GLY A 152 18.69 11.94 -22.48
N LEU A 153 18.61 13.03 -23.22
CA LEU A 153 19.76 13.59 -23.93
C LEU A 153 20.43 14.62 -23.01
N ALA A 154 21.74 14.45 -22.76
CA ALA A 154 22.55 15.52 -22.20
C ALA A 154 22.86 16.51 -23.32
N LEU A 155 22.46 17.77 -23.15
CA LEU A 155 22.77 18.89 -24.05
C LEU A 155 23.87 19.77 -23.45
#